data_AF-A0A7C1EQC9-F1
#
_entry.id   AF-A0A7C1EQC9-F1
#
_cell.length_a   1.000
_cell.length_b   1.000
_cell.length_c   1.000
_cell.angle_alpha   90.00
_cell.angle_beta   90.00
_cell.angle_gamma   90.00
#
_symmetry.space_group_name_H-M   'P 1'
#
loop_
_entity.id
_entity.type
_entity.pdbx_description
1 polymer ?
#
loop_
_entity_poly.entity_id
_entity_poly.type
_entity_poly.pdbx_seq_one_letter_code
_entity_poly.pdbx_strand_id
1 'polypeptide(L)'
;MKSFEFWQRWLLVVTLIIIGFGILIALLSGTAIFDLFDDQINPVFWDSKTVNENTEDFQQWVYGVLGAMMAGWGVSLAFITHYAFKRRERWAWISIVVGLLVWYGVDTSISVLSGVYFNAFVNSVL
;
A
#
# COMPACT_ATOMS: atom_id res chain seq x y z
N MET A 1 16.30 -0.33 -26.16
CA MET A 1 16.40 0.90 -25.33
C MET A 1 15.04 1.50 -25.00
N LYS A 2 14.14 1.68 -25.99
CA LYS A 2 12.79 2.23 -25.77
C LYS A 2 11.94 1.48 -24.72
N SER A 3 12.04 0.14 -24.67
CA SER A 3 11.33 -0.67 -23.67
C SER A 3 11.78 -0.40 -22.23
N PHE A 4 13.08 -0.24 -22.01
CA PHE A 4 13.63 0.01 -20.67
C PHE A 4 13.20 1.39 -20.13
N GLU A 5 13.26 2.42 -20.98
CA GLU A 5 12.80 3.77 -20.59
C GLU A 5 11.31 3.80 -20.29
N PHE A 6 10.51 3.03 -21.04
CA PHE A 6 9.09 2.85 -20.74
C PHE A 6 8.90 2.27 -19.33
N TRP A 7 9.52 1.13 -19.01
CA TRP A 7 9.39 0.49 -17.69
C TRP A 7 9.91 1.37 -16.55
N GLN A 8 11.02 2.10 -16.77
CA GLN A 8 11.55 3.04 -15.79
C GLN A 8 10.57 4.18 -15.49
N ARG A 9 9.96 4.78 -16.53
CA ARG A 9 8.95 5.83 -16.36
C ARG A 9 7.67 5.29 -15.75
N TRP A 10 7.24 4.11 -16.17
CA TRP A 10 6.06 3.44 -15.63
C TRP A 10 6.22 3.16 -14.15
N LEU A 11 7.34 2.56 -13.72
CA LEU A 11 7.65 2.35 -12.31
C LEU A 11 7.66 3.68 -11.54
N LEU A 12 8.23 4.75 -12.11
CA LEU A 12 8.23 6.06 -11.46
C LEU A 12 6.79 6.58 -11.27
N VAL A 13 5.93 6.47 -12.27
CA VAL A 13 4.52 6.84 -12.16
C VAL A 13 3.82 6.02 -11.07
N VAL A 14 4.05 4.70 -11.04
CA VAL A 14 3.50 3.83 -9.99
C VAL A 14 3.96 4.27 -8.60
N THR A 15 5.24 4.62 -8.42
CA THR A 15 5.73 5.13 -7.13
C THR A 15 5.05 6.43 -6.71
N LEU A 16 4.78 7.33 -7.66
CA LEU A 16 4.06 8.57 -7.36
C LEU A 16 2.59 8.31 -6.98
N ILE A 17 1.95 7.32 -7.61
CA ILE A 17 0.61 6.88 -7.24
C ILE A 17 0.60 6.30 -5.82
N ILE A 18 1.57 5.45 -5.47
CA ILE A 18 1.71 4.89 -4.11
C ILE A 18 1.88 6.02 -3.08
N ILE A 19 2.70 7.02 -3.38
CA ILE A 19 2.89 8.18 -2.49
C ILE A 19 1.57 8.94 -2.30
N GLY A 20 0.91 9.27 -3.40
CA GLY A 20 -0.37 9.98 -3.36
C GLY A 20 -1.43 9.20 -2.59
N PHE A 21 -1.55 7.90 -2.85
CA PHE A 21 -2.50 7.02 -2.17
C PHE A 21 -2.18 6.89 -0.67
N GLY A 22 -0.91 6.74 -0.29
CA GLY A 22 -0.50 6.73 1.11
C GLY A 22 -0.85 8.03 1.84
N ILE A 23 -0.64 9.19 1.20
CA ILE A 23 -1.04 10.49 1.75
C ILE A 23 -2.56 10.58 1.89
N LEU A 24 -3.33 10.10 0.91
CA LEU A 24 -4.79 10.08 0.98
C LEU A 24 -5.28 9.22 2.14
N ILE A 25 -4.75 8.00 2.31
CA ILE A 25 -5.06 7.16 3.47
C ILE A 25 -4.70 7.90 4.76
N ALA A 26 -3.49 8.47 4.83
CA ALA A 26 -2.98 9.10 6.05
C ALA A 26 -3.85 10.26 6.56
N LEU A 27 -4.45 11.01 5.63
CA LEU A 27 -5.19 12.24 5.94
C LEU A 27 -6.71 12.05 5.93
N LEU A 28 -7.22 11.05 5.21
CA LEU A 28 -8.65 10.88 4.95
C LEU A 28 -9.21 9.55 5.49
N SER A 29 -8.41 8.72 6.16
CA SER A 29 -8.92 7.56 6.90
C SER A 29 -10.02 8.00 7.87
N GLY A 30 -11.11 7.24 7.98
CA GLY A 30 -12.27 7.59 8.81
C GLY A 30 -13.23 8.61 8.18
N THR A 31 -13.06 8.92 6.89
CA THR A 31 -14.04 9.71 6.12
C THR A 31 -14.79 8.81 5.14
N ALA A 32 -15.93 9.31 4.62
CA ALA A 32 -16.79 8.59 3.67
C ALA A 32 -16.09 8.05 2.41
N ILE A 33 -14.88 8.56 2.09
CA ILE A 33 -14.06 8.08 0.97
C ILE A 33 -13.55 6.66 1.23
N PHE A 34 -13.32 6.30 2.49
CA PHE A 34 -12.78 5.00 2.91
C PHE A 34 -13.84 4.02 3.44
N ASP A 35 -15.10 4.43 3.55
CA ASP A 35 -16.23 3.56 3.94
C ASP A 35 -16.30 2.26 3.11
N LEU A 36 -15.95 2.32 1.82
CA LEU A 36 -15.92 1.14 0.95
C LEU A 36 -14.93 0.08 1.45
N PHE A 37 -13.76 0.50 1.95
CA PHE A 37 -12.77 -0.42 2.51
C PHE A 37 -13.22 -0.92 3.88
N ASP A 38 -13.74 -0.02 4.69
CA ASP A 38 -14.25 -0.31 6.02
C ASP A 38 -15.37 -1.36 5.96
N ASP A 39 -16.33 -1.22 5.05
CA ASP A 39 -17.41 -2.19 4.83
C ASP A 39 -16.93 -3.60 4.45
N GLN A 40 -15.71 -3.74 3.90
CA GLN A 40 -15.14 -5.05 3.53
C GLN A 40 -14.26 -5.65 4.64
N ILE A 41 -13.64 -4.80 5.47
CA ILE A 41 -12.67 -5.22 6.49
C ILE A 41 -13.34 -5.37 7.86
N ASN A 42 -14.15 -4.39 8.24
CA ASN A 42 -14.76 -4.27 9.56
C ASN A 42 -15.63 -5.47 9.95
N PRO A 43 -16.47 -6.05 9.07
CA PRO A 43 -17.28 -7.21 9.42
C PRO A 43 -16.49 -8.47 9.78
N VAL A 44 -15.20 -8.54 9.43
CA VAL A 44 -14.33 -9.65 9.78
C VAL A 44 -13.90 -9.57 11.25
N PHE A 45 -13.76 -8.36 11.79
CA PHE A 45 -13.28 -8.12 13.15
C PHE A 45 -14.40 -7.78 14.13
N TRP A 46 -15.52 -7.23 13.66
CA TRP A 46 -16.57 -6.67 14.49
C TRP A 46 -17.94 -7.22 14.11
N ASP A 47 -18.67 -7.75 15.10
CA ASP A 47 -19.99 -8.34 14.91
C ASP A 47 -21.10 -7.29 14.69
N SER A 48 -20.88 -6.04 15.08
CA SER A 48 -21.84 -4.94 14.94
C SER A 48 -21.43 -3.96 13.83
N LYS A 49 -22.40 -3.53 13.02
CA LYS A 49 -22.19 -2.47 12.00
C LYS A 49 -21.78 -1.12 12.60
N THR A 50 -22.10 -0.90 13.87
CA THR A 50 -21.69 0.30 14.61
C THR A 50 -20.58 -0.09 15.57
N VAL A 51 -19.46 0.59 15.43
CA VAL A 51 -18.26 0.35 16.21
C VAL A 51 -18.22 1.42 17.29
N ASN A 52 -17.56 1.14 18.42
CA ASN A 52 -17.45 2.18 19.44
C ASN A 52 -16.50 3.29 18.94
N GLU A 53 -16.75 4.52 19.37
CA GLU A 53 -15.96 5.70 18.96
C GLU A 53 -14.45 5.50 19.20
N ASN A 54 -14.07 4.90 20.33
CA ASN A 54 -12.65 4.63 20.63
C ASN A 54 -11.97 3.65 19.64
N THR A 55 -12.73 2.72 19.05
CA THR A 55 -12.21 1.75 18.08
C THR A 55 -12.13 2.37 16.69
N GLU A 56 -13.07 3.24 16.34
CA GLU A 56 -13.00 4.06 15.12
C GLU A 56 -11.79 5.00 15.17
N ASP A 57 -11.58 5.70 16.29
CA ASP A 57 -10.42 6.57 16.51
C ASP A 57 -9.10 5.79 16.41
N PHE A 58 -9.05 4.59 17.00
CA PHE A 58 -7.87 3.73 16.92
C PHE A 58 -7.63 3.24 15.49
N GLN A 59 -8.67 2.78 14.78
CA GLN A 59 -8.56 2.35 13.40
C GLN A 59 -8.09 3.50 12.50
N GLN A 60 -8.67 4.69 12.67
CA GLN A 60 -8.27 5.89 11.94
C GLN A 60 -6.79 6.21 12.18
N TRP A 61 -6.32 6.13 13.43
CA TRP A 61 -4.90 6.33 13.73
C TRP A 61 -4.01 5.26 13.06
N VAL A 62 -4.41 3.98 13.11
CA VAL A 62 -3.66 2.87 12.47
C VAL A 62 -3.56 3.09 10.97
N TYR A 63 -4.67 3.38 10.29
CA TYR A 63 -4.66 3.70 8.86
C TYR A 63 -3.85 4.95 8.56
N GLY A 64 -3.97 5.98 9.41
CA GLY A 64 -3.15 7.18 9.37
C GLY A 64 -1.65 6.87 9.26
N VAL A 65 -1.16 6.06 10.20
CA VAL A 65 0.25 5.63 10.27
C VAL A 65 0.63 4.73 9.10
N LEU A 66 -0.24 3.81 8.69
CA LEU A 66 -0.02 2.95 7.51
C LEU A 66 0.10 3.77 6.23
N GLY A 67 -0.77 4.76 6.04
CA GLY A 67 -0.70 5.69 4.91
C GLY A 67 0.60 6.50 4.89
N ALA A 68 1.04 6.99 6.05
CA ALA A 68 2.31 7.70 6.18
C ALA A 68 3.50 6.78 5.86
N MET A 69 3.48 5.52 6.32
CA MET A 69 4.46 4.51 5.96
C MET A 69 4.45 4.24 4.45
N MET A 70 3.26 4.11 3.84
CA MET A 70 3.05 3.93 2.40
C MET A 70 3.64 5.10 1.58
N ALA A 71 3.46 6.34 2.05
CA ALA A 71 4.06 7.50 1.41
C ALA A 71 5.59 7.49 1.54
N GLY A 72 6.12 7.21 2.73
CA GLY A 72 7.56 7.21 3.00
C GLY A 72 8.34 6.17 2.18
N TRP A 73 7.88 4.90 2.15
CA TRP A 73 8.55 3.89 1.32
C TRP A 73 8.35 4.18 -0.18
N GLY A 74 7.19 4.72 -0.59
CA GLY A 74 6.93 5.16 -1.97
C GLY A 74 7.91 6.23 -2.44
N VAL A 75 8.25 7.21 -1.59
CA VAL A 75 9.30 8.21 -1.87
C VAL A 75 10.64 7.53 -2.06
N SER A 76 11.00 6.60 -1.16
CA SER A 76 12.25 5.85 -1.27
C SER A 76 12.33 5.07 -2.59
N LEU A 77 11.23 4.43 -3.00
CA LEU A 77 11.11 3.69 -4.25
C LEU A 77 11.21 4.61 -5.47
N ALA A 78 10.66 5.82 -5.39
CA ALA A 78 10.77 6.84 -6.44
C ALA A 78 12.24 7.26 -6.66
N PHE A 79 13.01 7.48 -5.58
CA PHE A 79 14.44 7.76 -5.66
C PHE A 79 15.22 6.59 -6.27
N ILE A 80 14.99 5.36 -5.81
CA ILE A 80 15.64 4.16 -6.36
C ILE A 80 15.32 4.04 -7.86
N THR A 81 14.07 4.25 -8.24
CA THR A 81 13.60 4.14 -9.64
C THR A 81 14.16 5.24 -10.54
N HIS A 82 14.19 6.48 -10.06
CA HIS A 82 14.65 7.63 -10.84
C HIS A 82 16.17 7.65 -11.04
N TYR A 83 16.93 7.26 -10.01
CA TYR A 83 18.39 7.34 -10.04
C TYR A 83 19.04 5.99 -10.35
N ALA A 84 18.98 5.03 -9.42
CA ALA A 84 19.74 3.78 -9.50
C ALA A 84 19.20 2.83 -10.58
N PHE A 85 17.88 2.66 -10.65
CA PHE A 85 17.25 1.84 -11.69
C PHE A 85 17.50 2.43 -13.06
N LYS A 86 17.34 3.75 -13.25
CA LYS A 86 17.64 4.45 -14.52
C LYS A 86 19.09 4.24 -15.00
N ARG A 87 20.05 4.13 -14.06
CA ARG A 87 21.46 3.80 -14.34
C ARG A 87 21.71 2.30 -14.60
N ARG A 88 20.65 1.48 -14.58
CA ARG A 88 20.69 0.00 -14.74
C ARG A 88 21.51 -0.71 -13.68
N GLU A 89 21.54 -0.16 -12.47
CA GLU A 89 22.21 -0.79 -11.36
C GLU A 89 21.43 -2.02 -10.92
N ARG A 90 22.05 -3.21 -10.97
CA ARG A 90 21.37 -4.49 -10.72
C ARG A 90 20.75 -4.56 -9.32
N TRP A 91 21.39 -3.97 -8.32
CA TRP A 91 20.88 -3.95 -6.95
C TRP A 91 19.56 -3.18 -6.83
N ALA A 92 19.32 -2.16 -7.66
CA ALA A 92 18.08 -1.38 -7.63
C ALA A 92 16.88 -2.26 -8.00
N TRP A 93 17.03 -3.07 -9.06
CA TRP A 93 16.01 -4.04 -9.45
C TRP A 93 15.79 -5.11 -8.38
N ILE A 94 16.87 -5.64 -7.80
CA ILE A 94 16.77 -6.63 -6.71
C ILE A 94 16.04 -6.04 -5.50
N SER A 95 16.36 -4.81 -5.11
CA SER A 95 15.72 -4.11 -3.99
C SER A 95 14.21 -3.95 -4.22
N ILE A 96 13.80 -3.52 -5.42
CA ILE A 96 12.39 -3.39 -5.80
C ILE A 96 11.68 -4.75 -5.72
N VAL A 97 12.21 -5.77 -6.38
CA VAL A 97 11.56 -7.09 -6.47
C VAL A 97 11.51 -7.79 -5.12
N VAL A 98 12.63 -7.83 -4.39
CA VAL A 98 12.68 -8.49 -3.08
C VAL A 98 11.79 -7.76 -2.08
N GLY A 99 11.81 -6.42 -2.08
CA GLY A 99 10.93 -5.63 -1.23
C GLY A 99 9.45 -5.92 -1.50
N LEU A 100 9.05 -5.95 -2.78
CA LEU A 100 7.68 -6.29 -3.19
C LEU A 100 7.29 -7.71 -2.80
N LEU A 101 8.17 -8.70 -3.01
CA LEU A 101 7.89 -10.10 -2.64
C LEU A 101 7.74 -10.28 -1.13
N VAL A 102 8.58 -9.62 -0.34
CA VAL A 102 8.49 -9.65 1.13
C VAL A 102 7.19 -8.99 1.58
N TRP A 103 6.88 -7.79 1.08
CA TRP A 103 5.63 -7.11 1.41
C TRP A 103 4.42 -7.97 1.03
N TYR A 104 4.33 -8.43 -0.21
CA TYR A 104 3.22 -9.24 -0.71
C TYR A 104 3.06 -10.53 0.11
N GLY A 105 4.16 -11.24 0.38
CA GLY A 105 4.14 -12.49 1.13
C GLY A 105 3.66 -12.29 2.56
N VAL A 106 4.15 -11.26 3.26
CA VAL A 106 3.78 -10.97 4.65
C VAL A 106 2.35 -10.45 4.74
N ASP A 107 2.00 -9.43 3.95
CA ASP A 107 0.69 -8.76 4.00
C ASP A 107 -0.45 -9.70 3.58
N THR A 108 -0.27 -10.44 2.49
CA THR A 108 -1.26 -11.41 2.01
C THR A 108 -1.44 -12.56 3.00
N SER A 109 -0.36 -13.04 3.63
CA SER A 109 -0.45 -14.10 4.65
C SER A 109 -1.25 -13.61 5.86
N ILE A 110 -0.97 -12.40 6.36
CA ILE A 110 -1.71 -11.82 7.49
C ILE A 110 -3.19 -11.63 7.13
N SER A 111 -3.47 -11.14 5.93
CA SER A 111 -4.85 -10.92 5.44
C SER A 111 -5.65 -12.22 5.38
N VAL A 112 -5.05 -13.29 4.82
CA VAL A 112 -5.69 -14.62 4.75
C VAL A 112 -5.90 -15.21 6.14
N LEU A 113 -4.89 -15.15 7.01
CA LEU A 113 -5.00 -15.69 8.37
C LEU A 113 -6.03 -14.95 9.23
N SER A 114 -6.22 -13.65 8.97
CA SER A 114 -7.20 -12.82 9.69
C SER A 114 -8.61 -12.91 9.08
N GLY A 115 -8.79 -13.59 7.94
CA GLY A 115 -10.08 -13.70 7.23
C GLY A 115 -10.44 -12.52 6.32
N VAL A 116 -9.51 -11.56 6.15
CA VAL A 116 -9.71 -10.35 5.31
C VAL A 116 -9.33 -10.66 3.86
N TYR A 117 -10.12 -11.52 3.22
CA TYR A 117 -9.83 -11.98 1.85
C TYR A 117 -9.90 -10.88 0.79
N PHE A 118 -10.68 -9.82 1.05
CA PHE A 118 -10.74 -8.65 0.17
C PHE A 118 -9.35 -8.02 -0.03
N ASN A 119 -8.58 -7.84 1.06
CA ASN A 119 -7.24 -7.27 0.97
C ASN A 119 -6.27 -8.19 0.21
N ALA A 120 -6.31 -9.50 0.50
CA ALA A 120 -5.51 -10.50 -0.22
C ALA A 120 -5.81 -10.53 -1.73
N PHE A 121 -7.08 -10.36 -2.11
CA PHE A 121 -7.51 -10.27 -3.50
C PHE A 121 -6.96 -9.00 -4.17
N VAL A 122 -7.12 -7.84 -3.53
CA VAL A 122 -6.62 -6.56 -4.02
C VAL A 122 -5.11 -6.63 -4.27
N ASN A 123 -4.34 -7.16 -3.31
CA ASN A 123 -2.89 -7.35 -3.44
C ASN A 123 -2.46 -8.28 -4.59
N SER A 124 -3.32 -9.19 -5.02
CA SER A 124 -2.98 -10.18 -6.05
C SER A 124 -3.37 -9.74 -7.47
N VAL A 125 -4.27 -8.76 -7.58
CA VAL A 125 -4.80 -8.26 -8.86
C VAL A 125 -4.17 -6.93 -9.26
N LEU A 126 -3.75 -6.12 -8.30
CA LEU A 126 -3.06 -4.83 -8.49
C LEU A 126 -1.55 -4.97 -8.35
#